data_AF-A0A5C5TJV4-F1
#
_entry.id   AF-A0A5C5TJV4-F1
#
_cell.length_a   1.000
_cell.length_b   1.000
_cell.length_c   1.000
_cell.angle_alpha   90.00
_cell.angle_beta   90.00
_cell.angle_gamma   90.00
#
_symmetry.space_group_name_H-M   'P 1'
#
loop_
_entity.id
_entity.type
_entity.pdbx_description
1 polymer ?
#
loop_
_entity_poly.entity_id
_entity_poly.type
_entity_poly.pdbx_seq_one_letter_code
_entity_poly.pdbx_strand_id
1 'polypeptide(L)'
;MSEDLFLNLPAGPGCERCASRTYVASIEPHPDKPRHTRHVFECPRCYHLTRMTVGRRGGLTDAISRASRHVSNADLLVERQMRLIKRLHAQGRDIARAEALLEVLQESAHALRRYHDYLLSRVEPSTHDPSQ
;
A
#
# COMPACT_ATOMS: atom_id res chain seq x y z
N MET A 1 1.97 13.59 -21.99
CA MET A 1 1.69 13.67 -20.53
C MET A 1 0.89 12.42 -20.20
N SER A 2 1.55 11.33 -19.83
CA SER A 2 0.94 10.00 -19.71
C SER A 2 0.44 9.78 -18.29
N GLU A 3 -0.84 10.10 -18.08
CA GLU A 3 -1.59 9.80 -16.85
C GLU A 3 -1.85 8.29 -16.66
N ASP A 4 -1.63 7.47 -17.70
CA ASP A 4 -1.89 6.02 -17.70
C ASP A 4 -0.82 5.12 -17.07
N LEU A 5 0.28 5.69 -16.56
CA LEU A 5 1.45 4.90 -16.12
C LEU A 5 1.47 4.50 -14.63
N PHE A 6 0.36 4.67 -13.92
CA PHE A 6 0.33 4.59 -12.46
C PHE A 6 -0.69 3.62 -11.84
N LEU A 7 -1.15 2.62 -12.59
CA LEU A 7 -2.35 1.84 -12.24
C LEU A 7 -2.22 0.70 -11.21
N ASN A 8 -1.07 0.46 -10.56
CA ASN A 8 -0.88 -0.84 -9.88
C ASN A 8 -0.52 -0.85 -8.39
N LEU A 9 -0.46 0.31 -7.72
CA LEU A 9 -0.64 0.35 -6.27
C LEU A 9 -2.11 0.56 -5.94
N PRO A 10 -2.60 0.16 -4.75
CA PRO A 10 -3.82 0.75 -4.24
C PRO A 10 -3.50 2.21 -3.90
N ALA A 11 -3.43 3.06 -4.93
CA ALA A 11 -3.63 4.48 -4.73
C ALA A 11 -5.01 4.61 -4.10
N GLY A 12 -5.07 5.23 -2.94
CA GLY A 12 -6.34 5.52 -2.31
C GLY A 12 -7.15 6.48 -3.17
N PRO A 13 -8.37 6.79 -2.75
CA PRO A 13 -9.12 7.87 -3.35
C PRO A 13 -8.27 9.16 -3.36
N GLY A 14 -8.60 10.08 -4.26
CA GLY A 14 -8.06 11.43 -4.19
C GLY A 14 -8.30 12.01 -2.79
N CYS A 15 -7.31 12.70 -2.24
CA CYS A 15 -7.44 13.32 -0.93
C CYS A 15 -8.64 14.27 -0.92
N GLU A 16 -9.56 14.09 0.00
CA GLU A 16 -10.80 14.90 0.08
C GLU A 16 -10.53 16.40 0.29
N ARG A 17 -9.36 16.76 0.82
CA ARG A 17 -8.98 18.15 1.07
C ARG A 17 -8.30 18.85 -0.09
N CYS A 18 -7.48 18.15 -0.86
CA CYS A 18 -6.59 18.78 -1.84
C CYS A 18 -6.51 18.05 -3.17
N ALA A 19 -7.34 17.03 -3.36
CA ALA A 19 -7.43 16.15 -4.52
C ALA A 19 -6.13 15.43 -4.90
N SER A 20 -5.03 15.58 -4.13
CA SER A 20 -3.79 14.89 -4.42
C SER A 20 -3.92 13.41 -4.15
N ARG A 21 -3.06 12.63 -4.78
CA ARG A 21 -2.99 11.19 -4.60
C ARG A 21 -2.71 10.82 -3.14
N THR A 22 -3.39 9.80 -2.65
CA THR A 22 -3.15 9.22 -1.34
C THR A 22 -2.52 7.84 -1.46
N TYR A 23 -1.81 7.41 -0.42
CA TYR A 23 -1.10 6.14 -0.36
C TYR A 23 -1.56 5.37 0.87
N VAL A 24 -1.54 4.04 0.81
CA VAL A 24 -1.92 3.21 1.96
C VAL A 24 -0.95 3.46 3.11
N ALA A 25 -1.43 3.85 4.28
CA ALA A 25 -0.65 3.94 5.51
C ALA A 25 -0.82 2.67 6.37
N SER A 26 -2.01 2.06 6.38
CA SER A 26 -2.24 0.79 7.06
C SER A 26 -3.33 -0.05 6.40
N ILE A 27 -3.23 -1.38 6.54
CA ILE A 27 -4.28 -2.34 6.17
C ILE A 27 -4.49 -3.29 7.34
N GLU A 28 -5.72 -3.36 7.82
CA GLU A 28 -6.12 -4.21 8.95
C GLU A 28 -7.31 -5.10 8.55
N PRO A 29 -7.42 -6.32 9.08
CA PRO A 29 -8.64 -7.11 8.97
C PRO A 29 -9.82 -6.37 9.61
N HIS A 30 -11.01 -6.47 9.01
CA HIS A 30 -12.20 -5.95 9.67
C HIS A 30 -12.59 -6.86 10.85
N PRO A 31 -12.86 -6.32 12.06
CA PRO A 31 -13.14 -7.13 13.25
C PRO A 31 -14.33 -8.08 13.05
N ASP A 32 -15.43 -7.57 12.50
CA ASP A 32 -16.68 -8.35 12.41
C ASP A 32 -16.94 -8.93 11.02
N LYS A 33 -16.12 -8.60 10.02
CA LYS A 33 -16.40 -8.91 8.61
C LYS A 33 -15.18 -9.60 8.00
N PRO A 34 -15.07 -10.94 8.08
CA PRO A 34 -13.86 -11.67 7.69
C PRO A 34 -13.46 -11.51 6.21
N ARG A 35 -14.41 -11.10 5.36
CA ARG A 35 -14.17 -10.78 3.93
C ARG A 35 -13.80 -9.33 3.67
N HIS A 36 -13.63 -8.49 4.69
CA HIS A 36 -13.35 -7.07 4.54
C HIS A 36 -12.04 -6.67 5.22
N THR A 37 -11.42 -5.62 4.70
CA THR A 37 -10.24 -4.96 5.29
C THR A 37 -10.51 -3.48 5.50
N ARG A 38 -9.92 -2.92 6.54
CA ARG A 38 -9.85 -1.48 6.78
C ARG A 38 -8.54 -0.97 6.21
N HIS A 39 -8.64 -0.05 5.26
CA HIS A 39 -7.51 0.62 4.65
C HIS A 39 -7.48 2.04 5.18
N VAL A 40 -6.34 2.48 5.69
CA VAL A 40 -6.07 3.88 5.99
C VAL A 40 -5.17 4.40 4.89
N PHE A 41 -5.57 5.50 4.26
CA PHE A 41 -4.79 6.19 3.25
C PHE A 41 -4.33 7.53 3.78
N GLU A 42 -3.11 7.93 3.42
CA GLU A 42 -2.51 9.18 3.81
C GLU A 42 -2.18 10.06 2.60
N CYS A 43 -2.47 11.34 2.74
CA CYS A 43 -2.12 12.36 1.77
C CYS A 43 -0.74 12.96 2.08
N PRO A 44 0.27 12.85 1.20
CA PRO A 44 1.60 13.41 1.45
C PRO A 44 1.64 14.95 1.35
N ARG A 45 0.55 15.59 0.91
CA ARG A 45 0.50 17.05 0.74
C ARG A 45 -0.06 17.77 1.96
N CYS A 46 -1.03 17.16 2.64
CA CYS A 46 -1.73 17.79 3.76
C CYS A 46 -1.93 16.86 4.95
N TYR A 47 -1.30 15.67 4.94
CA TYR A 47 -1.33 14.66 6.00
C TYR A 47 -2.75 14.25 6.41
N HIS A 48 -3.71 14.44 5.50
CA HIS A 48 -5.08 14.03 5.73
C HIS A 48 -5.20 12.51 5.59
N LEU A 49 -5.81 11.89 6.60
CA LEU A 49 -6.05 10.46 6.65
C LEU A 49 -7.48 10.14 6.21
N THR A 50 -7.60 9.28 5.21
CA THR A 50 -8.88 8.77 4.72
C THR A 50 -8.99 7.28 5.05
N ARG A 51 -10.05 6.89 5.76
CA ARG A 51 -10.30 5.48 6.12
C ARG A 51 -11.37 4.89 5.22
N MET A 52 -11.13 3.69 4.70
CA MET A 52 -12.09 2.98 3.86
C MET A 52 -12.20 1.52 4.28
N THR A 53 -13.40 0.96 4.15
CA THR A 53 -13.61 -0.49 4.26
C THR A 53 -13.67 -1.07 2.85
N VAL A 54 -12.78 -2.01 2.55
CA VAL A 54 -12.67 -2.66 1.25
C VAL A 54 -13.16 -4.10 1.38
N GLY A 55 -14.20 -4.45 0.61
CA GLY A 55 -14.67 -5.83 0.50
C GLY A 55 -13.78 -6.64 -0.44
N ARG A 56 -13.37 -7.83 -0.02
CA ARG A 56 -12.62 -8.76 -0.85
C ARG A 56 -13.58 -9.65 -1.65
N ARG A 57 -13.37 -9.72 -2.96
CA ARG A 57 -13.93 -10.77 -3.83
C ARG A 57 -12.84 -11.82 -4.11
N GLY A 58 -13.21 -13.08 -4.21
CA GLY A 58 -12.28 -14.19 -4.45
C GLY A 58 -11.76 -14.89 -3.19
N GLY A 59 -11.02 -15.98 -3.38
CA GLY A 59 -10.46 -16.83 -2.32
C GLY A 59 -9.19 -16.25 -1.68
N LEU A 60 -8.63 -16.99 -0.71
CA LEU A 60 -7.38 -16.61 -0.04
C LEU A 60 -6.21 -16.51 -1.03
N THR A 61 -6.11 -17.44 -1.98
CA THR A 61 -5.10 -17.44 -3.04
C THR A 61 -5.16 -16.16 -3.88
N ASP A 62 -6.36 -15.73 -4.29
CA ASP A 62 -6.53 -14.47 -5.04
C ASP A 62 -6.09 -13.25 -4.23
N ALA A 63 -6.35 -13.27 -2.91
CA ALA A 63 -5.94 -12.19 -2.02
C ALA A 63 -4.42 -12.11 -1.90
N ILE A 64 -3.72 -13.25 -1.82
CA ILE A 64 -2.25 -13.31 -1.79
C ILE A 64 -1.67 -12.81 -3.10
N SER A 65 -2.17 -13.27 -4.26
CA SER A 65 -1.69 -12.81 -5.56
C SER A 65 -1.86 -11.29 -5.74
N ARG A 66 -2.98 -10.72 -5.27
CA ARG A 66 -3.18 -9.25 -5.28
C ARG A 66 -2.23 -8.54 -4.33
N ALA A 67 -2.05 -9.04 -3.11
CA ALA A 67 -1.14 -8.45 -2.14
C ALA A 67 0.31 -8.47 -2.63
N SER A 68 0.77 -9.59 -3.20
CA SER A 68 2.09 -9.73 -3.83
C SER A 68 2.28 -8.68 -4.94
N ARG A 69 1.29 -8.53 -5.83
CA ARG A 69 1.32 -7.47 -6.86
C ARG A 69 1.44 -6.08 -6.24
N HIS A 70 0.69 -5.77 -5.19
CA HIS A 70 0.76 -4.45 -4.55
C HIS A 70 2.12 -4.20 -3.91
N VAL A 71 2.73 -5.19 -3.25
CA VAL A 71 4.09 -5.09 -2.70
C VAL A 71 5.08 -4.77 -3.81
N SER A 72 5.09 -5.53 -4.92
CA SER A 72 6.01 -5.26 -6.03
C SER A 72 5.86 -3.86 -6.61
N ASN A 73 4.63 -3.35 -6.71
CA ASN A 73 4.41 -1.98 -7.20
C ASN A 73 4.84 -0.91 -6.19
N ALA A 74 4.73 -1.19 -4.88
CA ALA A 74 5.23 -0.31 -3.82
C ALA A 74 6.74 -0.14 -3.94
N ASP A 75 7.44 -1.26 -4.06
CA ASP A 75 8.89 -1.31 -4.19
C ASP A 75 9.35 -0.52 -5.42
N LEU A 76 8.70 -0.70 -6.57
CA LEU A 76 8.98 0.06 -7.78
C LEU A 76 8.77 1.57 -7.61
N LEU A 77 7.76 2.02 -6.85
CA LEU A 77 7.56 3.44 -6.58
C LEU A 77 8.64 4.00 -5.66
N VAL A 78 9.00 3.28 -4.60
CA VAL A 78 10.09 3.66 -3.70
C VAL A 78 11.39 3.82 -4.49
N GLU A 79 11.75 2.84 -5.33
CA GLU A 79 12.94 2.90 -6.18
C GLU A 79 12.93 4.08 -7.16
N ARG A 80 11.78 4.34 -7.78
CA ARG A 80 11.63 5.49 -8.70
C ARG A 80 11.78 6.81 -7.96
N GLN A 81 11.20 6.94 -6.78
CA GLN A 81 11.29 8.14 -5.96
C GLN A 81 12.72 8.38 -5.47
N MET A 82 13.43 7.33 -5.02
CA MET A 82 14.85 7.42 -4.67
C MET A 82 15.71 7.89 -5.86
N ARG A 83 15.45 7.37 -7.06
CA ARG A 83 16.13 7.84 -8.29
C ARG A 83 15.81 9.30 -8.62
N LEU A 84 14.59 9.76 -8.36
CA LEU A 84 14.23 11.17 -8.53
C LEU A 84 15.01 12.05 -7.54
N ILE A 85 15.04 11.70 -6.26
CA ILE A 85 15.78 12.45 -5.23
C ILE A 85 17.26 12.57 -5.59
N LYS A 86 17.91 11.47 -5.97
CA LYS A 86 19.31 11.48 -6.42
C LYS A 86 19.55 12.47 -7.56
N ARG A 87 18.66 12.51 -8.56
CA ARG A 87 18.77 13.43 -9.70
C ARG A 87 18.55 14.89 -9.29
N LEU A 88 17.55 15.17 -8.46
CA LEU A 88 17.27 16.53 -7.99
C LEU A 88 18.39 17.08 -7.11
N HIS A 89 18.93 16.23 -6.22
CA HIS A 89 20.05 16.58 -5.36
C HIS A 89 21.31 16.90 -6.18
N ALA A 90 21.63 16.10 -7.21
CA ALA A 90 22.74 16.37 -8.13
C ALA A 90 22.57 17.68 -8.92
N GLN A 91 21.34 18.16 -9.08
CA GLN A 91 21.02 19.44 -9.72
C GLN A 91 20.98 20.62 -8.74
N GLY A 92 21.29 20.40 -7.45
CA GLY A 92 21.20 21.44 -6.40
C GLY A 92 19.78 21.94 -6.14
N ARG A 93 18.75 21.14 -6.49
CA ARG A 93 17.34 21.50 -6.28
C ARG A 93 16.90 21.13 -4.87
N ASP A 94 15.94 21.87 -4.35
CA ASP A 94 15.24 21.49 -3.12
C ASP A 94 14.58 20.10 -3.27
N ILE A 95 14.93 19.19 -2.37
CA ILE A 95 14.47 17.81 -2.33
C ILE A 95 13.55 17.51 -1.16
N ALA A 96 13.29 18.45 -0.25
CA ALA A 96 12.55 18.19 1.00
C ALA A 96 11.18 17.56 0.73
N ARG A 97 10.46 18.08 -0.28
CA ARG A 97 9.17 17.52 -0.69
C ARG A 97 9.30 16.12 -1.30
N ALA A 98 10.36 15.87 -2.05
CA ALA A 98 10.60 14.56 -2.66
C ALA A 98 10.95 13.51 -1.60
N GLU A 99 11.70 13.89 -0.57
CA GLU A 99 12.04 13.06 0.59
C GLU A 99 10.83 12.75 1.46
N ALA A 100 10.00 13.76 1.76
CA ALA A 100 8.74 13.53 2.49
C ALA A 100 7.81 12.55 1.75
N LEU A 101 7.76 12.62 0.41
CA LEU A 101 7.01 11.63 -0.37
C LEU A 101 7.65 10.24 -0.31
N LEU A 102 8.98 10.14 -0.27
CA LEU A 102 9.68 8.86 -0.15
C LEU A 102 9.33 8.17 1.17
N GLU A 103 9.30 8.91 2.27
CA GLU A 103 8.91 8.40 3.59
C GLU A 103 7.52 7.77 3.56
N VAL A 104 6.52 8.49 3.03
CA VAL A 104 5.14 7.99 2.87
C VAL A 104 5.08 6.73 1.99
N LEU A 105 5.86 6.69 0.91
CA LEU A 105 5.92 5.51 0.03
C LEU A 105 6.55 4.30 0.72
N GLN A 106 7.58 4.52 1.54
CA GLN A 106 8.23 3.47 2.33
C GLN A 106 7.28 2.91 3.39
N GLU A 107 6.59 3.77 4.13
CA GLU A 107 5.57 3.36 5.10
C GLU A 107 4.46 2.55 4.42
N SER A 108 4.04 2.98 3.22
CA SER A 108 3.07 2.25 2.42
C SER A 108 3.54 0.87 2.00
N ALA A 109 4.79 0.76 1.54
CA ALA A 109 5.40 -0.52 1.20
C ALA A 109 5.45 -1.45 2.44
N HIS A 110 5.82 -0.92 3.60
CA HIS A 110 5.84 -1.68 4.86
C HIS A 110 4.44 -2.17 5.26
N ALA A 111 3.41 -1.35 5.15
CA ALA A 111 2.04 -1.75 5.44
C ALA A 111 1.57 -2.88 4.51
N LEU A 112 1.89 -2.79 3.22
CA LEU A 112 1.54 -3.80 2.23
C LEU A 112 2.26 -5.14 2.49
N ARG A 113 3.54 -5.09 2.89
CA ARG A 113 4.31 -6.30 3.24
C ARG A 113 3.74 -6.99 4.48
N ARG A 114 3.47 -6.25 5.58
CA ARG A 114 2.83 -6.83 6.78
C ARG A 114 1.51 -7.51 6.45
N TYR A 115 0.73 -6.90 5.58
CA TYR A 115 -0.54 -7.45 5.14
C TYR A 115 -0.36 -8.72 4.29
N HIS A 116 0.61 -8.72 3.37
CA HIS A 116 0.96 -9.91 2.60
C HIS A 116 1.38 -11.07 3.50
N ASP A 117 2.26 -10.82 4.48
CA ASP A 117 2.74 -11.83 5.43
C ASP A 117 1.60 -12.38 6.30
N TYR A 118 0.68 -11.51 6.73
CA TYR A 118 -0.56 -11.92 7.39
C TYR A 118 -1.43 -12.84 6.52
N LEU A 119 -1.49 -12.62 5.20
CA LEU A 119 -2.25 -13.52 4.32
C LEU A 119 -1.55 -14.87 4.14
N LEU A 120 -0.23 -14.88 4.07
CA LEU A 120 0.56 -16.11 4.00
C LEU A 120 0.42 -16.96 5.26
N SER A 121 0.42 -16.34 6.45
CA SER A 121 0.22 -17.09 7.72
C SER A 121 -1.18 -17.70 7.85
N ARG A 122 -2.14 -17.28 7.04
CA ARG A 122 -3.48 -17.90 6.95
C ARG A 122 -3.53 -19.12 6.02
N VAL A 123 -2.45 -19.42 5.29
CA VAL A 123 -2.36 -20.58 4.39
C VAL A 123 -1.86 -21.82 5.11
N GLU A 124 -1.20 -21.68 6.26
CA GLU A 124 -0.75 -22.84 7.03
C GLU A 124 -1.95 -23.68 7.46
N PRO A 125 -1.92 -25.00 7.19
CA PRO A 125 -3.04 -25.87 7.51
C PRO A 125 -3.18 -25.93 9.03
N SER A 126 -4.40 -25.75 9.53
CA SER A 126 -4.78 -26.42 10.77
C SER A 126 -4.45 -27.89 10.59
N THR A 127 -3.37 -28.35 11.21
CA THR A 127 -3.17 -29.76 11.53
C THR A 127 -4.30 -30.14 12.49
N HIS A 128 -5.48 -30.36 11.94
CA HIS A 128 -6.53 -31.11 12.58
C HIS A 128 -6.07 -32.55 12.49
N ASP A 129 -5.45 -33.00 13.57
CA ASP A 129 -5.21 -34.40 13.88
C ASP A 129 -6.57 -35.07 14.12
N PRO A 130 -7.05 -35.98 13.26
CA PRO A 130 -8.29 -36.70 13.50
C PRO A 130 -7.94 -38.17 13.77
N SER A 131 -7.43 -38.50 14.96
CA SER A 131 -7.30 -39.86 15.50
C SER A 131 -6.98 -39.70 17.00
N GLN A 132 -7.81 -39.98 18.02
CA GLN A 132 -8.71 -41.11 18.27
C GLN A 132 -8.13 -42.47 17.90
#